data_AF-A0A2E7J5U3-F1
#
_entry.id   AF-A0A2E7J5U3-F1
#
_cell.length_a   1.000
_cell.length_b   1.000
_cell.length_c   1.000
_cell.angle_alpha   90.00
_cell.angle_beta   90.00
_cell.angle_gamma   90.00
#
_symmetry.space_group_name_H-M   'P 1'
#
loop_
_entity.id
_entity.type
_entity.pdbx_description
1 polymer ?
#
loop_
_entity_poly.entity_id
_entity_poly.type
_entity_poly.pdbx_seq_one_letter_code
_entity_poly.pdbx_strand_id
1 'polypeptide(L)'
;MHFGSWVWSLDNTSLVHSLLFVNTHPLVVVALMPIVGETVRRGHLSGVFLGFLGAAIALMDVGDGGQVTMVGDFAAFLGAATVVGYIMIGRELRSRRGMPIFVYAFPVTLGAGLWLSAATVLFEGSSLHSITPEDALLGWADPFWLVWVAYLSIGPGLCGHTGVNTVLRWMPPIVVSIALLLEPVFGAIIGWIWTSDVLIGLPTVIGGLMMISGAILVTLQERGNFDDESVS
;
A
#
# COMPACT_ATOMS: atom_id res chain seq x y z
N MET A 1 -1.26 -6.00 11.40
CA MET A 1 -2.34 -6.52 10.53
C MET A 1 -1.95 -6.36 9.07
N HIS A 2 -1.99 -5.14 8.49
CA HIS A 2 -1.68 -4.90 7.06
C HIS A 2 -0.49 -5.70 6.51
N PHE A 3 0.73 -5.46 7.01
CA PHE A 3 1.91 -6.17 6.52
C PHE A 3 1.83 -7.68 6.70
N GLY A 4 1.39 -8.16 7.88
CA GLY A 4 1.30 -9.59 8.13
C GLY A 4 0.30 -10.30 7.21
N SER A 5 -0.87 -9.70 6.97
CA SER A 5 -1.88 -10.30 6.09
C SER A 5 -1.50 -10.21 4.61
N TRP A 6 -0.83 -9.14 4.18
CA TRP A 6 -0.37 -8.98 2.80
C TRP A 6 0.85 -9.85 2.48
N VAL A 7 1.85 -9.91 3.36
CA VAL A 7 3.01 -10.80 3.16
C VAL A 7 2.53 -12.24 3.12
N TRP A 8 1.66 -12.64 4.05
CA TRP A 8 1.09 -13.99 4.04
C TRP A 8 0.28 -14.28 2.76
N SER A 9 -0.43 -13.30 2.18
CA SER A 9 -1.17 -13.52 0.94
C SER A 9 -0.27 -13.73 -0.27
N LEU A 10 0.96 -13.22 -0.28
CA LEU A 10 1.93 -13.49 -1.36
C LEU A 10 2.28 -14.98 -1.47
N ASP A 11 2.29 -15.71 -0.35
CA ASP A 11 2.58 -17.15 -0.32
C ASP A 11 1.33 -18.03 -0.48
N ASN A 12 0.13 -17.43 -0.38
CA ASN A 12 -1.13 -18.16 -0.29
C ASN A 12 -2.15 -17.82 -1.38
N THR A 13 -1.83 -16.96 -2.35
CA THR A 13 -2.57 -16.80 -3.61
C THR A 13 -1.61 -16.42 -4.73
N SER A 14 -2.11 -16.20 -5.95
CA SER A 14 -1.24 -15.74 -7.04
C SER A 14 -0.71 -14.34 -6.77
N LEU A 15 0.49 -14.04 -7.27
CA LEU A 15 1.11 -12.72 -7.13
C LEU A 15 0.17 -11.62 -7.65
N VAL A 16 -0.45 -11.85 -8.81
CA VAL A 16 -1.42 -10.94 -9.43
C VAL A 16 -2.62 -10.69 -8.51
N HIS A 17 -3.20 -11.75 -7.94
CA HIS A 17 -4.36 -11.62 -7.04
C HIS A 17 -3.98 -10.90 -5.74
N SER A 18 -2.86 -11.27 -5.11
CA SER A 18 -2.37 -10.63 -3.89
C SER A 18 -2.19 -9.12 -4.10
N LEU A 19 -1.54 -8.73 -5.21
CA LEU A 19 -1.34 -7.33 -5.56
C LEU A 19 -2.64 -6.61 -5.95
N LEU A 20 -3.57 -7.28 -6.64
CA LEU A 20 -4.84 -6.68 -7.01
C LEU A 20 -5.70 -6.39 -5.77
N PHE A 21 -5.84 -7.38 -4.89
CA PHE A 21 -6.68 -7.27 -3.70
C PHE A 21 -6.09 -6.33 -2.65
N VAL A 22 -4.77 -6.30 -2.45
CA VAL A 22 -4.16 -5.32 -1.53
C VAL A 22 -4.36 -3.88 -2.03
N ASN A 23 -4.38 -3.67 -3.36
CA ASN A 23 -4.64 -2.37 -4.00
C ASN A 23 -6.13 -1.96 -4.01
N THR A 24 -7.03 -2.71 -3.40
CA THR A 24 -8.45 -2.31 -3.28
C THR A 24 -8.69 -1.19 -2.26
N HIS A 25 -7.65 -0.69 -1.58
CA HIS A 25 -7.78 0.34 -0.55
C HIS A 25 -8.56 1.61 -1.00
N PRO A 26 -8.49 2.14 -2.24
CA PRO A 26 -9.30 3.32 -2.61
C PRO A 26 -10.80 3.00 -2.69
N LEU A 27 -11.17 1.77 -3.08
CA LEU A 27 -12.56 1.30 -3.05
C LEU A 27 -13.06 1.22 -1.60
N VAL A 28 -12.24 0.70 -0.69
CA VAL A 28 -12.56 0.62 0.73
C VAL A 28 -12.67 2.01 1.35
N VAL A 29 -11.81 2.97 0.96
CA VAL A 29 -11.94 4.37 1.40
C VAL A 29 -13.29 4.94 1.00
N VAL A 30 -13.67 4.85 -0.29
CA VAL A 30 -14.97 5.36 -0.77
C VAL A 30 -16.14 4.70 -0.04
N ALA A 31 -16.07 3.40 0.24
CA ALA A 31 -17.10 2.70 1.00
C ALA A 31 -17.20 3.20 2.46
N LEU A 32 -16.10 3.64 3.06
CA LEU A 32 -16.06 4.16 4.44
C LEU A 32 -16.39 5.66 4.54
N MET A 33 -16.27 6.44 3.46
CA MET A 33 -16.56 7.88 3.45
C MET A 33 -17.89 8.24 4.15
N PRO A 34 -19.05 7.60 3.83
CA PRO A 34 -20.31 7.94 4.48
C PRO A 34 -20.33 7.66 5.99
N ILE A 35 -19.56 6.67 6.44
CA ILE A 35 -19.47 6.27 7.85
C ILE A 35 -18.66 7.30 8.65
N VAL A 36 -17.63 7.89 8.03
CA VAL A 36 -16.81 8.95 8.64
C VAL A 36 -17.39 10.36 8.43
N GLY A 37 -18.57 10.47 7.81
CA GLY A 37 -19.30 11.72 7.59
C GLY A 37 -18.89 12.48 6.33
N GLU A 38 -18.13 11.86 5.43
CA GLU A 38 -17.74 12.44 4.13
C GLU A 38 -18.74 12.07 3.03
N THR A 39 -18.97 12.98 2.08
CA THR A 39 -19.91 12.75 0.98
C THR A 39 -19.26 12.05 -0.20
N VAL A 40 -19.88 10.96 -0.66
CA VAL A 40 -19.43 10.26 -1.87
C VAL A 40 -20.03 10.94 -3.11
N ARG A 41 -19.16 11.50 -3.96
CA ARG A 41 -19.54 12.16 -5.19
C ARG A 41 -19.26 11.28 -6.41
N ARG A 42 -19.89 11.58 -7.54
CA ARG A 42 -19.72 10.81 -8.79
C ARG A 42 -18.26 10.75 -9.26
N GLY A 43 -17.50 11.83 -9.06
CA GLY A 43 -16.07 11.86 -9.38
C GLY A 43 -15.22 10.88 -8.56
N HIS A 44 -15.61 10.60 -7.30
CA HIS A 44 -14.94 9.58 -6.48
C HIS A 44 -15.15 8.19 -7.08
N LEU A 45 -16.40 7.87 -7.41
CA LEU A 45 -16.77 6.57 -7.97
C LEU A 45 -16.12 6.32 -9.34
N SER A 46 -16.24 7.27 -10.27
CA SER A 46 -15.68 7.11 -11.62
C SER A 46 -14.14 7.09 -11.60
N GLY A 47 -13.50 7.94 -10.80
CA GLY A 47 -12.05 8.00 -10.69
C GLY A 47 -11.46 6.75 -10.04
N VAL A 48 -12.05 6.27 -8.94
CA VAL A 48 -11.63 5.01 -8.29
C VAL A 48 -11.86 3.81 -9.19
N PHE A 49 -13.02 3.72 -9.84
CA PHE A 49 -13.31 2.63 -10.77
C PHE A 49 -12.30 2.59 -11.93
N LEU A 50 -12.04 3.75 -12.56
CA LEU A 50 -11.08 3.86 -13.66
C LEU A 50 -9.66 3.50 -13.21
N GLY A 51 -9.23 4.01 -12.04
CA GLY A 51 -7.90 3.73 -11.52
C GLY A 51 -7.71 2.27 -11.12
N PHE A 52 -8.69 1.67 -10.46
CA PHE A 52 -8.66 0.25 -10.08
C PHE A 52 -8.66 -0.66 -11.31
N LEU A 53 -9.48 -0.36 -12.33
CA LEU A 53 -9.45 -1.09 -13.60
C LEU A 53 -8.09 -0.95 -14.29
N GLY A 54 -7.48 0.24 -14.23
CA GLY A 54 -6.12 0.45 -14.72
C GLY A 54 -5.09 -0.41 -13.99
N ALA A 55 -5.17 -0.51 -12.65
CA ALA A 55 -4.29 -1.37 -11.86
C ALA A 55 -4.46 -2.85 -12.24
N ALA A 56 -5.71 -3.32 -12.40
CA ALA A 56 -5.99 -4.68 -12.86
C ALA A 56 -5.40 -4.96 -14.25
N ILE A 57 -5.46 -3.99 -15.17
CA ILE A 57 -4.87 -4.11 -16.50
C ILE A 57 -3.34 -4.14 -16.44
N ALA A 58 -2.72 -3.24 -15.65
CA ALA A 58 -1.28 -3.20 -15.51
C ALA A 58 -0.70 -4.50 -14.92
N LEU A 59 -1.44 -5.12 -14.00
CA LEU A 59 -1.03 -6.38 -13.39
C LEU A 59 -1.11 -7.59 -14.34
N MET A 60 -1.72 -7.49 -15.53
CA MET A 60 -1.71 -8.59 -16.50
C MET A 60 -0.32 -8.89 -17.09
N ASP A 61 0.60 -7.91 -17.07
CA ASP A 61 2.00 -8.13 -17.46
C ASP A 61 2.81 -8.81 -16.34
N VAL A 62 2.30 -8.79 -15.11
CA VAL A 62 2.87 -9.55 -14.00
C VAL A 62 2.39 -10.99 -14.17
N GLY A 63 3.29 -11.90 -14.52
CA GLY A 63 2.95 -13.30 -14.80
C GLY A 63 2.17 -13.98 -13.66
N ASP A 64 1.43 -15.03 -13.99
CA ASP A 64 0.40 -15.65 -13.13
C ASP A 64 0.93 -16.19 -11.78
N GLY A 65 2.24 -16.40 -11.64
CA GLY A 65 3.00 -16.39 -10.37
C GLY A 65 2.68 -17.44 -9.28
N GLY A 66 1.52 -18.09 -9.29
CA GLY A 66 1.08 -19.00 -8.23
C GLY A 66 -0.36 -19.49 -8.41
N GLN A 67 -0.84 -20.32 -7.48
CA GLN A 67 -2.22 -20.79 -7.48
C GLN A 67 -3.14 -19.77 -6.80
N VAL A 68 -4.27 -19.46 -7.45
CA VAL A 68 -5.30 -18.60 -6.86
C VAL A 68 -6.01 -19.33 -5.72
N THR A 69 -6.10 -18.71 -4.54
CA THR A 69 -6.89 -19.23 -3.43
C THR A 69 -7.73 -18.15 -2.76
N MET A 70 -8.94 -18.51 -2.33
CA MET A 70 -9.85 -17.56 -1.67
C MET A 70 -9.30 -17.07 -0.33
N VAL A 71 -8.53 -17.90 0.38
CA VAL A 71 -8.00 -17.54 1.70
C VAL A 71 -6.88 -16.50 1.55
N GLY A 72 -5.98 -16.69 0.56
CA GLY A 72 -4.98 -15.69 0.23
C GLY A 72 -5.60 -14.39 -0.28
N ASP A 73 -6.61 -14.46 -1.15
CA ASP A 73 -7.33 -13.28 -1.65
C ASP A 73 -8.00 -12.50 -0.50
N PHE A 74 -8.63 -13.22 0.44
CA PHE A 74 -9.20 -12.60 1.64
C PHE A 74 -8.15 -11.95 2.54
N ALA A 75 -6.98 -12.57 2.70
CA ALA A 75 -5.88 -11.99 3.48
C ALA A 75 -5.30 -10.72 2.81
N ALA A 76 -5.18 -10.70 1.48
CA ALA A 76 -4.79 -9.52 0.72
C ALA A 76 -5.80 -8.38 0.89
N PHE A 77 -7.10 -8.69 0.78
CA PHE A 77 -8.18 -7.72 1.03
C PHE A 77 -8.19 -7.22 2.48
N LEU A 78 -7.94 -8.09 3.46
CA LEU A 78 -7.78 -7.68 4.86
C LEU A 78 -6.59 -6.73 5.03
N GLY A 79 -5.52 -6.96 4.27
CA GLY A 79 -4.40 -6.04 4.11
C GLY A 79 -4.87 -4.67 3.64
N ALA A 80 -5.66 -4.60 2.58
CA ALA A 80 -6.24 -3.36 2.06
C ALA A 80 -7.14 -2.66 3.10
N ALA A 81 -8.06 -3.38 3.74
CA ALA A 81 -8.98 -2.80 4.72
C ALA A 81 -8.24 -2.21 5.92
N THR A 82 -7.21 -2.92 6.41
CA THR A 82 -6.42 -2.45 7.55
C THR A 82 -5.51 -1.28 7.20
N VAL A 83 -4.98 -1.18 5.96
CA VAL A 83 -4.23 0.02 5.55
C VAL A 83 -5.14 1.24 5.43
N VAL A 84 -6.40 1.08 5.03
CA VAL A 84 -7.36 2.20 5.04
C VAL A 84 -7.61 2.70 6.46
N GLY A 85 -7.87 1.80 7.41
CA GLY A 85 -8.00 2.19 8.82
C GLY A 85 -6.76 2.93 9.33
N TYR A 86 -5.57 2.45 8.96
CA TYR A 86 -4.30 3.10 9.26
C TYR A 86 -4.18 4.52 8.66
N ILE A 87 -4.51 4.69 7.38
CA ILE A 87 -4.48 5.99 6.69
C ILE A 87 -5.49 6.97 7.31
N MET A 88 -6.69 6.50 7.67
CA MET A 88 -7.73 7.32 8.33
C MET A 88 -7.29 7.81 9.71
N ILE A 89 -6.75 6.91 10.54
CA ILE A 89 -6.19 7.28 11.85
C ILE A 89 -5.00 8.23 11.67
N GLY A 90 -4.14 7.95 10.69
CA GLY A 90 -3.03 8.82 10.32
C GLY A 90 -3.49 10.22 9.97
N ARG A 91 -4.54 10.37 9.16
CA ARG A 91 -5.15 11.66 8.80
C ARG A 91 -5.64 12.42 10.04
N GLU A 92 -6.37 11.76 10.94
CA GLU A 92 -6.86 12.38 12.18
C GLU A 92 -5.70 12.89 13.05
N LEU A 93 -4.70 12.05 13.31
CA LEU A 93 -3.58 12.40 14.18
C LEU A 93 -2.66 13.47 13.57
N ARG A 94 -2.40 13.37 12.26
CA ARG A 94 -1.46 14.25 11.54
C ARG A 94 -2.09 15.58 11.15
N SER A 95 -3.34 15.57 10.72
CA SER A 95 -4.04 16.76 10.22
C SER A 95 -4.78 17.48 11.36
N ARG A 96 -5.67 16.79 12.08
CA ARG A 96 -6.51 17.43 13.12
C ARG A 96 -5.78 17.67 14.43
N ARG A 97 -4.98 16.71 14.88
CA ARG A 97 -4.21 16.85 16.13
C ARG A 97 -2.82 17.45 15.96
N GLY A 98 -2.39 17.69 14.71
CA GLY A 98 -1.12 18.32 14.39
C GLY A 98 0.13 17.55 14.86
N MET A 99 0.00 16.25 15.12
CA MET A 99 1.07 15.45 15.72
C MET A 99 2.29 15.40 14.79
N PRO A 100 3.52 15.69 15.26
CA PRO A 100 4.73 15.61 14.44
C PRO A 100 4.98 14.23 13.84
N ILE A 101 5.61 14.17 12.66
CA ILE A 101 5.69 12.93 11.87
C ILE A 101 6.45 11.82 12.58
N PHE A 102 7.60 12.12 13.21
CA PHE A 102 8.38 11.09 13.89
C PHE A 102 7.77 10.65 15.22
N VAL A 103 7.01 11.53 15.89
CA VAL A 103 6.22 11.17 17.08
C VAL A 103 5.12 10.15 16.72
N TYR A 104 4.61 10.23 15.50
CA TYR A 104 3.67 9.26 14.94
C TYR A 104 4.35 7.99 14.41
N ALA A 105 5.28 8.15 13.48
CA ALA A 105 5.83 7.04 12.70
C ALA A 105 6.70 6.10 13.55
N PHE A 106 7.47 6.64 14.51
CA PHE A 106 8.36 5.81 15.33
C PHE A 106 7.61 4.73 16.14
N PRO A 107 6.63 5.05 17.01
CA PRO A 107 5.93 4.02 17.79
C PRO A 107 5.11 3.07 16.91
N VAL A 108 4.55 3.56 15.80
CA VAL A 108 3.81 2.73 14.84
C VAL A 108 4.73 1.69 14.20
N THR A 109 5.86 2.12 13.64
CA THR A 109 6.79 1.24 12.96
C THR A 109 7.51 0.30 13.93
N LEU A 110 7.90 0.81 15.12
CA LEU A 110 8.47 -0.03 16.17
C LEU A 110 7.47 -1.09 16.63
N GLY A 111 6.22 -0.70 16.88
CA GLY A 111 5.16 -1.63 17.22
C GLY A 111 4.97 -2.69 16.15
N ALA A 112 4.87 -2.28 14.87
CA ALA A 112 4.76 -3.21 13.76
C ALA A 112 5.91 -4.23 13.72
N GLY A 113 7.15 -3.77 13.90
CA GLY A 113 8.34 -4.63 13.97
C GLY A 113 8.26 -5.64 15.12
N LEU A 114 7.88 -5.20 16.33
CA LEU A 114 7.74 -6.08 17.50
C LEU A 114 6.62 -7.10 17.32
N TRP A 115 5.45 -6.69 16.81
CA TRP A 115 4.33 -7.59 16.58
C TRP A 115 4.61 -8.60 15.47
N LEU A 116 5.26 -8.18 14.38
CA LEU A 116 5.67 -9.09 13.31
C LEU A 116 6.77 -10.05 13.79
N SER A 117 7.72 -9.58 14.60
CA SER A 117 8.74 -10.41 15.25
C SER A 117 8.11 -11.50 16.12
N ALA A 118 7.10 -11.15 16.92
CA ALA A 118 6.35 -12.14 17.70
C ALA A 118 5.55 -13.10 16.80
N ALA A 119 4.95 -12.59 15.72
CA ALA A 119 4.17 -13.41 14.79
C ALA A 119 5.02 -14.46 14.08
N THR A 120 6.21 -14.10 13.59
CA THR A 120 7.10 -15.08 12.92
C THR A 120 7.52 -16.20 13.87
N VAL A 121 7.82 -15.90 15.14
CA VAL A 121 8.17 -16.93 16.15
C VAL A 121 7.00 -17.87 16.41
N LEU A 122 5.77 -17.33 16.47
CA LEU A 122 4.57 -18.11 16.81
C LEU A 122 4.00 -18.91 15.63
N PHE A 123 4.07 -18.39 14.40
CA PHE A 123 3.37 -18.94 13.25
C PHE A 123 4.29 -19.49 12.16
N GLU A 124 5.52 -18.97 12.03
CA GLU A 124 6.49 -19.40 11.01
C GLU A 124 7.62 -20.25 11.61
N GLY A 125 7.72 -20.31 12.94
CA GLY A 125 8.67 -21.16 13.65
C GLY A 125 10.09 -20.61 13.70
N SER A 126 10.27 -19.31 13.49
CA SER A 126 11.58 -18.68 13.60
C SER A 126 12.12 -18.79 15.03
N SER A 127 13.43 -19.03 15.13
CA SER A 127 14.11 -19.29 16.39
C SER A 127 14.92 -18.09 16.85
N LEU A 128 15.14 -17.97 18.16
CA LEU A 128 16.00 -16.91 18.72
C LEU A 128 17.49 -17.17 18.42
N HIS A 129 17.85 -18.42 18.17
CA HIS A 129 19.21 -18.88 17.98
C HIS A 129 19.24 -19.92 16.85
N SER A 130 19.22 -19.45 15.60
CA SER A 130 19.55 -20.29 14.45
C SER A 130 20.95 -19.99 13.95
N ILE A 131 21.57 -20.98 13.33
CA ILE A 131 22.83 -20.84 12.58
C ILE A 131 22.53 -20.26 11.18
N THR A 132 21.37 -20.61 10.61
CA THR A 132 20.85 -20.06 9.35
C THR A 132 20.21 -18.69 9.62
N PRO A 133 20.73 -17.60 9.05
CA PRO A 133 20.16 -16.26 9.27
C PRO A 133 18.67 -16.17 8.91
N GLU A 134 18.22 -16.91 7.90
CA GLU A 134 16.83 -16.89 7.43
C GLU A 134 15.83 -17.40 8.48
N ASP A 135 16.26 -18.32 9.35
CA ASP A 135 15.42 -18.93 10.39
C ASP A 135 15.59 -18.23 11.75
N ALA A 136 16.48 -17.23 11.83
CA ALA A 136 16.79 -16.51 13.06
C ALA A 136 15.99 -15.19 13.15
N LEU A 137 15.40 -14.91 14.32
CA LEU A 137 14.62 -13.69 14.55
C LEU A 137 15.41 -12.39 14.28
N LEU A 138 16.71 -12.40 14.60
CA LEU A 138 17.63 -11.29 14.36
C LEU A 138 18.60 -11.55 13.20
N GLY A 139 18.30 -12.53 12.33
CA GLY A 139 19.18 -12.88 11.22
C GLY A 139 19.32 -11.80 10.16
N TRP A 140 18.39 -10.83 10.12
CA TRP A 140 18.52 -9.61 9.31
C TRP A 140 19.72 -8.73 9.71
N ALA A 141 20.33 -8.96 10.89
CA ALA A 141 21.57 -8.28 11.30
C ALA A 141 22.83 -8.91 10.69
N ASP A 142 22.72 -10.04 9.97
CA ASP A 142 23.84 -10.64 9.26
C ASP A 142 24.37 -9.67 8.18
N PRO A 143 25.71 -9.51 8.04
CA PRO A 143 26.31 -8.65 7.03
C PRO A 143 25.79 -8.85 5.60
N PHE A 144 25.41 -10.08 5.24
CA PHE A 144 24.83 -10.39 3.94
C PHE A 144 23.53 -9.62 3.66
N TRP A 145 22.71 -9.42 4.68
CA TRP A 145 21.40 -8.76 4.56
C TRP A 145 21.44 -7.25 4.76
N LEU A 146 22.48 -6.69 5.37
CA LEU A 146 22.51 -5.27 5.77
C LEU A 146 22.25 -4.29 4.62
N VAL A 147 22.74 -4.57 3.41
CA VAL A 147 22.48 -3.72 2.23
C VAL A 147 21.00 -3.72 1.85
N TRP A 148 20.36 -4.90 1.86
CA TRP A 148 18.94 -5.05 1.55
C TRP A 148 18.05 -4.46 2.65
N VAL A 149 18.43 -4.64 3.92
CA VAL A 149 17.77 -4.02 5.06
C VAL A 149 17.87 -2.50 4.97
N ALA A 150 19.05 -1.95 4.64
CA ALA A 150 19.22 -0.51 4.45
C ALA A 150 18.37 0.00 3.27
N TYR A 151 18.36 -0.72 2.14
CA TYR A 151 17.52 -0.40 0.98
C TYR A 151 16.04 -0.35 1.36
N LEU A 152 15.51 -1.40 2.00
CA LEU A 152 14.09 -1.46 2.41
C LEU A 152 13.75 -0.42 3.48
N SER A 153 14.66 -0.18 4.43
CA SER A 153 14.44 0.77 5.52
C SER A 153 14.44 2.21 5.02
N ILE A 154 15.33 2.58 4.10
CA ILE A 154 15.45 3.95 3.58
C ILE A 154 14.45 4.19 2.44
N GLY A 155 14.35 3.28 1.48
CA GLY A 155 13.51 3.41 0.29
C GLY A 155 12.02 3.32 0.63
N PRO A 156 11.40 2.12 0.60
CA PRO A 156 9.98 1.99 0.89
C PRO A 156 9.62 2.34 2.34
N GLY A 157 10.50 2.06 3.32
CA GLY A 157 10.25 2.38 4.73
C GLY A 157 10.18 3.87 5.04
N LEU A 158 11.32 4.56 4.95
CA LEU A 158 11.40 5.97 5.29
C LEU A 158 10.82 6.85 4.17
N CYS A 159 11.33 6.77 2.94
CA CYS A 159 10.84 7.63 1.86
C CYS A 159 9.40 7.30 1.46
N GLY A 160 9.05 6.01 1.37
CA GLY A 160 7.71 5.55 1.03
C GLY A 160 6.70 5.78 2.16
N HIS A 161 6.66 4.90 3.17
CA HIS A 161 5.64 4.93 4.21
C HIS A 161 5.66 6.22 5.05
N THR A 162 6.85 6.71 5.44
CA THR A 162 6.89 7.98 6.18
C THR A 162 6.54 9.17 5.27
N GLY A 163 6.83 9.10 3.97
CA GLY A 163 6.34 10.04 2.97
C GLY A 163 4.81 10.06 2.86
N VAL A 164 4.18 8.89 2.74
CA VAL A 164 2.71 8.72 2.73
C VAL A 164 2.08 9.30 4.00
N ASN A 165 2.64 8.97 5.16
CA ASN A 165 2.21 9.53 6.45
C ASN A 165 2.39 11.05 6.55
N THR A 166 3.38 11.58 5.84
CA THR A 166 3.66 13.01 5.80
C THR A 166 2.60 13.73 4.99
N VAL A 167 2.30 13.25 3.78
CA VAL A 167 1.30 13.87 2.90
C VAL A 167 -0.11 13.82 3.47
N LEU A 168 -0.45 12.84 4.31
CA LEU A 168 -1.74 12.77 5.01
C LEU A 168 -2.05 13.98 5.89
N ARG A 169 -1.04 14.77 6.28
CA ARG A 169 -1.27 16.03 6.98
C ARG A 169 -2.07 17.02 6.13
N TRP A 170 -1.86 17.01 4.81
CA TRP A 170 -2.43 17.99 3.88
C TRP A 170 -3.45 17.37 2.92
N MET A 171 -3.19 16.16 2.44
CA MET A 171 -4.04 15.50 1.45
C MET A 171 -5.11 14.61 2.11
N PRO A 172 -6.35 14.58 1.57
CA PRO A 172 -7.38 13.65 1.99
C PRO A 172 -6.96 12.18 1.77
N PRO A 173 -7.42 11.24 2.60
CA PRO A 173 -7.13 9.81 2.46
C PRO A 173 -7.44 9.23 1.08
N ILE A 174 -8.51 9.69 0.43
CA ILE A 174 -8.92 9.20 -0.89
C ILE A 174 -7.92 9.60 -1.99
N VAL A 175 -7.37 10.82 -1.92
CA VAL A 175 -6.33 11.32 -2.84
C VAL A 175 -5.03 10.55 -2.65
N VAL A 176 -4.64 10.31 -1.39
CA VAL A 176 -3.44 9.51 -1.09
C VAL A 176 -3.63 8.07 -1.57
N SER A 177 -4.80 7.48 -1.32
CA SER A 177 -5.10 6.10 -1.72
C SER A 177 -5.12 5.94 -3.23
N ILE A 178 -5.78 6.82 -3.99
CA ILE A 178 -5.78 6.67 -5.45
C ILE A 178 -4.39 6.87 -6.07
N ALA A 179 -3.55 7.73 -5.47
CA ALA A 179 -2.17 7.91 -5.92
C ALA A 179 -1.30 6.67 -5.66
N LEU A 180 -1.52 5.98 -4.54
CA LEU A 180 -0.82 4.73 -4.21
C LEU A 180 -1.14 3.59 -5.19
N LEU A 181 -2.27 3.64 -5.92
CA LEU A 181 -2.48 2.67 -6.99
C LEU A 181 -1.33 2.63 -7.97
N LEU A 182 -0.60 3.74 -8.21
CA LEU A 182 0.54 3.80 -9.14
C LEU A 182 1.76 2.95 -8.74
N GLU A 183 1.75 2.30 -7.57
CA GLU A 183 2.82 1.41 -7.13
C GLU A 183 3.27 0.36 -8.16
N PRO A 184 2.38 -0.39 -8.85
CA PRO A 184 2.78 -1.35 -9.89
C PRO A 184 3.48 -0.68 -11.08
N VAL A 185 3.10 0.56 -11.42
CA VAL A 185 3.74 1.33 -12.49
C VAL A 185 5.16 1.71 -12.09
N PHE A 186 5.35 2.21 -10.87
CA PHE A 186 6.68 2.50 -10.34
C PHE A 186 7.52 1.22 -10.18
N GLY A 187 6.91 0.14 -9.72
CA GLY A 187 7.54 -1.18 -9.62
C GLY A 187 8.02 -1.70 -10.97
N ALA A 188 7.20 -1.58 -12.02
CA ALA A 188 7.59 -1.95 -13.38
C ALA A 188 8.75 -1.09 -13.92
N ILE A 189 8.73 0.21 -13.66
CA ILE A 189 9.81 1.13 -14.08
C ILE A 189 11.12 0.80 -13.34
N ILE A 190 11.07 0.62 -12.02
CA ILE A 190 12.24 0.25 -11.22
C ILE A 190 12.76 -1.12 -11.67
N GLY A 191 11.85 -2.07 -11.88
CA GLY A 191 12.16 -3.41 -12.40
C GLY A 191 12.87 -3.35 -13.75
N TRP A 192 12.38 -2.54 -14.69
CA TRP A 192 12.99 -2.33 -16.00
C TRP A 192 14.36 -1.63 -15.93
N ILE A 193 14.55 -0.66 -15.02
CA ILE A 193 15.83 0.03 -14.84
C ILE A 193 16.89 -0.92 -14.25
N TRP A 194 16.49 -1.75 -13.28
CA TRP A 194 17.41 -2.59 -12.52
C TRP A 194 17.63 -3.96 -13.17
N THR A 195 16.60 -4.48 -13.83
CA THR A 195 16.55 -5.81 -14.42
C THR A 195 16.28 -5.64 -15.91
N SER A 196 17.22 -6.04 -16.74
CA SER A 196 17.09 -5.97 -18.21
C SER A 196 15.94 -6.83 -18.78
N ASP A 197 15.32 -7.66 -17.94
CA ASP A 197 14.39 -8.70 -18.34
C ASP A 197 12.91 -8.32 -18.13
N VAL A 198 12.63 -7.20 -17.47
CA VAL A 198 11.25 -6.73 -17.24
C VAL A 198 10.81 -5.90 -18.44
N LEU A 199 10.02 -6.48 -19.35
CA LEU A 199 9.46 -5.74 -20.48
C LEU A 199 8.19 -4.99 -20.05
N ILE A 200 8.18 -3.66 -20.22
CA ILE A 200 6.95 -2.87 -20.00
C ILE A 200 6.01 -3.13 -21.18
N GLY A 201 5.02 -3.98 -20.96
CA GLY A 201 4.01 -4.36 -21.93
C GLY A 201 2.96 -3.27 -22.17
N LEU A 202 2.18 -3.47 -23.23
CA LEU A 202 1.04 -2.60 -23.54
C LEU A 202 -0.01 -2.55 -22.39
N PRO A 203 -0.32 -3.66 -21.68
CA PRO A 203 -1.17 -3.61 -20.50
C PRO A 203 -0.65 -2.66 -19.41
N THR A 204 0.64 -2.70 -19.06
CA THR A 204 1.24 -1.78 -18.08
C THR A 204 1.08 -0.32 -18.49
N VAL A 205 1.28 0.00 -19.78
CA VAL A 205 1.12 1.37 -20.29
C VAL A 205 -0.32 1.85 -20.22
N ILE A 206 -1.27 1.04 -20.73
CA ILE A 206 -2.70 1.39 -20.72
C ILE A 206 -3.20 1.51 -19.29
N GLY A 207 -2.87 0.53 -18.45
CA GLY A 207 -3.24 0.50 -17.04
C GLY A 207 -2.70 1.72 -16.30
N GLY A 208 -1.42 2.05 -16.49
CA GLY A 208 -0.81 3.24 -15.89
C GLY A 208 -1.49 4.55 -16.29
N LEU A 209 -1.83 4.72 -17.57
CA LEU A 209 -2.58 5.91 -18.04
C LEU A 209 -3.97 6.00 -17.41
N MET A 210 -4.67 4.87 -17.27
CA MET A 210 -5.97 4.80 -16.59
C MET A 210 -5.86 5.16 -15.11
N MET A 211 -4.82 4.67 -14.42
CA MET A 211 -4.54 4.99 -13.02
C MET A 211 -4.26 6.49 -12.81
N ILE A 212 -3.42 7.08 -13.66
CA ILE A 212 -3.16 8.53 -13.64
C ILE A 212 -4.45 9.32 -13.88
N SER A 213 -5.25 8.91 -14.86
CA SER A 213 -6.53 9.57 -15.18
C SER A 213 -7.52 9.47 -14.01
N GLY A 214 -7.63 8.29 -13.38
CA GLY A 214 -8.47 8.08 -12.20
C GLY A 214 -8.02 8.94 -11.02
N ALA A 215 -6.71 9.02 -10.77
CA ALA A 215 -6.15 9.88 -9.72
C ALA A 215 -6.43 11.38 -9.97
N ILE A 216 -6.34 11.83 -11.23
CA ILE A 216 -6.69 13.21 -11.62
C ILE A 216 -8.17 13.48 -11.35
N LEU A 217 -9.07 12.57 -11.76
CA LEU A 217 -10.52 12.72 -11.55
C LEU A 217 -10.89 12.86 -10.08
N VAL A 218 -10.35 11.98 -9.22
CA VAL A 218 -10.54 12.05 -7.76
C VAL A 218 -9.98 13.36 -7.20
N THR A 219 -8.78 13.76 -7.62
CA THR A 219 -8.12 14.98 -7.11
C THR A 219 -8.89 16.24 -7.49
N LEU A 220 -9.42 16.32 -8.71
CA LEU A 220 -10.26 17.43 -9.16
C LEU A 220 -11.57 17.49 -8.39
N GLN A 221 -12.18 16.33 -8.11
CA GLN A 221 -13.42 16.25 -7.34
C GLN A 221 -13.24 16.78 -5.91
N GLU A 222 -12.12 16.45 -5.27
CA GLU A 222 -11.78 16.92 -3.92
C GLU A 222 -11.49 18.43 -3.89
N ARG A 223 -10.77 18.96 -4.89
CA ARG A 223 -10.54 20.41 -5.01
C ARG A 223 -11.85 21.21 -5.10
N GLY A 224 -12.79 20.75 -5.92
CA GLY A 224 -14.11 21.39 -6.02
C GLY A 224 -14.89 21.37 -4.71
N ASN A 225 -14.68 20.38 -3.83
CA ASN A 225 -15.31 20.35 -2.51
C ASN A 225 -14.73 21.42 -1.56
N PHE A 226 -13.40 21.62 -1.58
CA PHE A 226 -12.76 22.67 -0.78
C PHE A 226 -13.23 24.07 -1.17
N ASP A 227 -13.41 24.31 -2.47
CA ASP A 227 -13.88 25.61 -2.96
C ASP A 227 -15.34 25.86 -2.51
N ASP A 228 -16.24 24.87 -2.61
CA ASP A 228 -17.64 24.98 -2.17
C ASP A 228 -17.75 25.25 -0.65
N GLU A 229 -16.97 24.56 0.20
CA GLU A 229 -16.98 24.75 1.66
C GLU A 229 -16.37 26.09 2.10
N SER A 230 -15.45 26.67 1.32
CA SER A 230 -14.84 27.97 1.64
C SER A 230 -15.75 29.18 1.36
N VAL A 231 -16.80 28.97 0.58
CA VAL A 231 -17.75 30.01 0.15
C VAL A 231 -19.04 30.00 1.00
N SER A 232 -19.29 28.93 1.77
CA SER A 232 -20.43 28.80 2.70
C SER A 232 -20.13 29.30 4.12
#